data_AF-A0A2P6RIR6-F1
#
_entry.id   AF-A0A2P6RIR6-F1
#
_cell.length_a   1.000
_cell.length_b   1.000
_cell.length_c   1.000
_cell.angle_alpha   90.00
_cell.angle_beta   90.00
_cell.angle_gamma   90.00
#
_symmetry.space_group_name_H-M   'P 1'
#
loop_
_entity.id
_entity.type
_entity.pdbx_description
1 polymer ?
#
loop_
_entity_poly.entity_id
_entity_poly.type
_entity_poly.pdbx_seq_one_letter_code
_entity_poly.pdbx_strand_id
1 'polypeptide(L)'
;MVDVTNQVGLDITLATSHEWLFAPLQFISGLGPRKAASLQRSLVRSGEIIARRELATLHGLGRRVYLNAVGFLRIQQHGLAANSTSSQFNALLDDTSIHPESYLLAQEMAKDVYDDKDAMEMQRIRDQPSYLEKLDVEAYAKSKKLENKMQTLCGIRRELIQGFQDERKTYEELDEDDMFYTMTGETCTTLSQGSIVQAIVRRALPKTTICTVGAGLICTLQREDFTVNGREISDLSQVLKVGDIITCKIKRLRKKRLNAELCSL
;
A
#
# COMPACT_ATOMS: atom_id res chain seq x y z
N MET A 1 3.97 -11.26 3.16
CA MET A 1 3.77 -10.48 4.41
C MET A 1 5.09 -10.01 4.99
N VAL A 2 6.03 -10.92 5.32
CA VAL A 2 7.36 -10.54 5.86
C VAL A 2 8.06 -9.49 4.98
N ASP A 3 8.21 -9.75 3.68
CA ASP A 3 8.96 -8.84 2.79
C ASP A 3 8.41 -7.42 2.78
N VAL A 4 7.11 -7.26 2.53
CA VAL A 4 6.43 -5.95 2.49
C VAL A 4 6.49 -5.25 3.86
N THR A 5 6.30 -5.98 4.97
CA THR A 5 6.36 -5.38 6.30
C THR A 5 7.76 -4.87 6.64
N ASN A 6 8.82 -5.60 6.25
CA ASN A 6 10.19 -5.16 6.48
C ASN A 6 10.60 -4.03 5.52
N GLN A 7 10.08 -4.01 4.29
CA GLN A 7 10.32 -2.92 3.35
C GLN A 7 9.72 -1.59 3.83
N VAL A 8 8.48 -1.61 4.33
CA VAL A 8 7.80 -0.40 4.85
C VAL A 8 8.34 -0.01 6.23
N GLY A 9 8.69 -1.01 7.04
CA GLY A 9 9.00 -0.81 8.45
C GLY A 9 7.75 -0.58 9.30
N LEU A 10 7.96 -0.44 10.61
CA LEU A 10 6.91 -0.21 11.58
C LEU A 10 7.31 0.92 12.52
N ASP A 11 6.44 1.91 12.65
CA ASP A 11 6.57 2.97 13.64
C ASP A 11 6.08 2.49 15.01
N ILE A 12 7.03 2.32 15.93
CA ILE A 12 6.76 1.89 17.31
C ILE A 12 6.11 3.00 18.13
N THR A 13 6.51 4.26 17.92
CA THR A 13 5.95 5.39 18.66
C THR A 13 4.46 5.50 18.36
N LEU A 14 4.10 5.45 17.07
CA LEU A 14 2.70 5.48 16.64
C LEU A 14 1.94 4.23 17.08
N ALA A 15 2.56 3.04 17.01
CA ALA A 15 1.94 1.80 17.45
C ALA A 15 1.66 1.78 18.97
N THR A 16 2.51 2.40 19.78
CA THR A 16 2.31 2.52 21.22
C THR A 16 1.07 3.35 21.55
N SER A 17 0.71 4.31 20.69
CA SER A 17 -0.52 5.11 20.82
C SER A 17 -1.76 4.43 20.23
N HIS A 18 -1.60 3.55 19.23
CA HIS A 18 -2.70 2.87 18.56
C HIS A 18 -2.47 1.36 18.46
N GLU A 19 -3.15 0.60 19.32
CA GLU A 19 -2.90 -0.85 19.48
C GLU A 19 -3.06 -1.66 18.18
N TRP A 20 -3.97 -1.27 17.28
CA TRP A 20 -4.18 -1.96 16.00
C TRP A 20 -2.94 -1.94 15.09
N LEU A 21 -2.02 -0.98 15.28
CA LEU A 21 -0.80 -0.88 14.49
C LEU A 21 0.26 -1.90 14.91
N PHE A 22 0.07 -2.63 16.01
CA PHE A 22 0.97 -3.73 16.38
C PHE A 22 0.76 -5.00 15.54
N ALA A 23 -0.34 -5.11 14.78
CA ALA A 23 -0.63 -6.32 14.00
C ALA A 23 0.51 -6.77 13.04
N PRO A 24 1.22 -5.85 12.34
CA PRO A 24 2.35 -6.21 11.49
C PRO A 24 3.62 -6.61 12.24
N LEU A 25 3.73 -6.31 13.55
CA LEU A 25 4.95 -6.53 14.34
C LEU A 25 5.44 -7.99 14.31
N GLN A 26 4.51 -8.95 14.19
CA GLN A 26 4.85 -10.37 14.08
C GLN A 26 5.58 -10.77 12.79
N PHE A 27 5.53 -9.93 11.75
CA PHE A 27 6.16 -10.17 10.45
C PHE A 27 7.50 -9.46 10.29
N ILE A 28 7.93 -8.68 11.28
CA ILE A 28 9.26 -8.07 11.31
C ILE A 28 10.32 -9.16 11.50
N SER A 29 11.44 -9.03 10.78
CA SER A 29 12.55 -9.97 10.81
C SER A 29 13.06 -10.21 12.23
N GLY A 30 13.17 -11.48 12.63
CA GLY A 30 13.58 -11.88 13.98
C GLY A 30 12.45 -11.91 15.02
N LEU A 31 11.32 -11.27 14.73
CA LEU A 31 10.08 -11.40 15.50
C LEU A 31 9.20 -12.52 14.94
N GLY A 32 8.21 -12.87 15.73
CA GLY A 32 7.19 -13.87 15.46
C GLY A 32 6.07 -13.67 16.46
N PRO A 33 4.93 -14.38 16.36
CA PRO A 33 3.72 -14.06 17.12
C PRO A 33 3.98 -14.00 18.65
N ARG A 34 4.77 -14.93 19.18
CA ARG A 34 5.14 -14.95 20.62
C ARG A 34 5.99 -13.75 21.04
N LYS A 35 7.02 -13.41 20.25
CA LYS A 35 7.94 -12.31 20.58
C LYS A 35 7.29 -10.94 20.35
N ALA A 36 6.50 -10.81 19.29
CA ALA A 36 5.73 -9.61 19.00
C ALA A 36 4.72 -9.32 20.10
N ALA A 37 3.95 -10.32 20.56
CA ALA A 37 3.02 -10.14 21.68
C ALA A 37 3.74 -9.74 22.98
N SER A 38 4.92 -10.32 23.24
CA SER A 38 5.73 -9.94 24.41
C SER A 38 6.25 -8.50 24.32
N LEU A 39 6.71 -8.09 23.14
CA LEU A 39 7.21 -6.75 22.89
C LEU A 39 6.07 -5.72 22.98
N GLN A 40 4.92 -5.98 22.35
CA GLN A 40 3.72 -5.15 22.43
C GLN A 40 3.32 -4.89 23.89
N ARG A 41 3.18 -5.93 24.72
CA ARG A 41 2.85 -5.76 26.15
C ARG A 41 3.89 -4.93 26.89
N SER A 42 5.17 -5.10 26.56
CA SER A 42 6.25 -4.33 27.18
C SER A 42 6.19 -2.85 26.80
N LEU A 43 5.92 -2.54 25.53
CA LEU A 43 5.79 -1.18 25.01
C LEU A 43 4.56 -0.47 25.59
N VAL A 44 3.39 -1.12 25.56
CA VAL A 44 2.15 -0.57 26.14
C VAL A 44 2.30 -0.27 27.63
N ARG A 45 3.05 -1.11 28.37
CA ARG A 45 3.33 -0.88 29.79
C ARG A 45 4.31 0.27 30.04
N SER A 46 5.29 0.48 29.16
CA SER A 46 6.27 1.56 29.28
C SER A 46 5.68 2.92 28.91
N GLY A 47 4.76 2.95 27.94
CA GLY A 47 4.07 4.15 27.48
C GLY A 47 4.85 4.98 26.46
N GLU A 48 6.19 5.00 26.55
CA GLU A 48 7.05 5.72 25.61
C GLU A 48 8.37 4.96 25.37
N ILE A 49 8.95 5.17 24.19
CA ILE A 49 10.30 4.71 23.83
C ILE A 49 11.08 5.87 23.21
N ILE A 50 12.30 6.09 23.68
CA ILE A 50 13.11 7.25 23.29
C ILE A 50 14.14 6.86 22.22
N ALA A 51 14.72 5.66 22.34
CA ALA A 51 15.82 5.22 21.47
C ALA A 51 15.74 3.74 21.13
N ARG A 52 16.25 3.36 19.95
CA ARG A 52 16.28 1.96 19.51
C ARG A 52 17.01 1.04 20.50
N ARG A 53 18.04 1.55 21.18
CA ARG A 53 18.80 0.80 22.18
C ARG A 53 17.94 0.29 23.34
N GLU A 54 16.86 0.98 23.68
CA GLU A 54 15.93 0.60 24.74
C GLU A 54 15.18 -0.69 24.42
N LEU A 55 14.98 -1.01 23.14
CA LEU A 55 14.39 -2.28 22.72
C LEU A 55 15.20 -3.49 23.23
N ALA A 56 16.52 -3.37 23.26
CA ALA A 56 17.41 -4.41 23.76
C ALA A 56 17.49 -4.41 25.30
N THR A 57 17.57 -3.23 25.93
CA THR A 57 17.84 -3.13 27.38
C THR A 57 16.58 -3.17 28.25
N LEU A 58 15.52 -2.46 27.87
CA LEU A 58 14.29 -2.30 28.66
C LEU A 58 13.19 -3.25 28.20
N HIS A 59 13.08 -3.51 26.89
CA HIS A 59 12.01 -4.35 26.35
C HIS A 59 12.41 -5.82 26.13
N GLY A 60 13.62 -6.20 26.52
CA GLY A 60 14.04 -7.60 26.62
C GLY A 60 14.21 -8.31 25.27
N LEU A 61 14.43 -7.57 24.17
CA LEU A 61 14.81 -8.20 22.91
C LEU A 61 16.23 -8.76 23.02
N GLY A 62 16.34 -10.08 22.93
CA GLY A 62 17.65 -10.75 22.90
C GLY A 62 18.51 -10.25 21.75
N ARG A 63 19.84 -10.19 21.94
CA ARG A 63 20.81 -9.59 21.01
C ARG A 63 20.60 -9.95 19.53
N ARG A 64 20.38 -11.23 19.21
CA ARG A 64 20.15 -11.69 17.82
C ARG A 64 18.83 -11.18 17.24
N VAL A 65 17.78 -11.13 18.07
CA VAL A 65 16.47 -10.62 17.67
C VAL A 65 16.54 -9.12 17.44
N TYR A 66 17.20 -8.41 18.35
CA TYR A 66 17.43 -6.98 18.21
C TYR A 66 18.13 -6.64 16.90
N LEU A 67 19.28 -7.27 16.61
CA LEU A 67 20.04 -7.04 15.37
C LEU A 67 19.21 -7.32 14.11
N ASN A 68 18.37 -8.35 14.14
CA ASN A 68 17.54 -8.68 12.97
C ASN A 68 16.36 -7.73 12.78
N ALA A 69 15.81 -7.16 13.86
CA ALA A 69 14.56 -6.40 13.82
C ALA A 69 14.78 -4.88 13.76
N VAL A 70 15.83 -4.37 14.38
CA VAL A 70 15.96 -2.94 14.72
C VAL A 70 15.96 -2.01 13.51
N GLY A 71 16.51 -2.43 12.36
CA GLY A 71 16.51 -1.62 11.14
C GLY A 71 15.11 -1.37 10.56
N PHE A 72 14.12 -2.20 10.92
CA PHE A 72 12.74 -2.11 10.45
C PHE A 72 11.82 -1.42 11.45
N LEU A 73 12.33 -1.09 12.63
CA LEU A 73 11.57 -0.47 13.71
C LEU A 73 11.92 1.01 13.78
N ARG A 74 10.98 1.84 13.36
CA ARG A 74 11.09 3.30 13.38
C ARG A 74 10.69 3.82 14.76
N ILE A 75 11.47 4.75 15.29
CA ILE A 75 11.12 5.49 16.49
C ILE A 75 11.14 6.96 16.11
N GLN A 76 9.95 7.53 15.94
CA GLN A 76 9.82 8.95 15.71
C GLN A 76 9.80 9.66 17.07
N GLN A 77 10.70 10.62 17.26
CA GLN A 77 10.66 11.50 18.43
C GLN A 77 9.75 12.70 18.14
N HIS A 78 8.81 12.96 19.04
CA HIS A 78 7.94 14.15 18.99
C HIS A 78 8.26 15.09 20.16
N GLY A 79 8.34 16.41 19.89
CA GLY A 79 8.38 17.44 20.93
C GLY A 79 9.72 17.63 21.67
N LEU A 80 9.63 18.02 22.96
CA LEU A 80 10.75 18.47 23.82
C LEU A 80 11.83 17.40 24.10
N ALA A 81 11.54 16.12 23.82
CA ALA A 81 12.49 15.01 23.94
C ALA A 81 13.64 15.09 22.92
N ALA A 82 13.45 15.79 21.80
CA ALA A 82 14.49 16.03 20.79
C ALA A 82 15.64 16.93 21.30
N ASN A 83 15.42 17.71 22.36
CA ASN A 83 16.36 18.75 22.80
C ASN A 83 17.31 18.33 23.94
N SER A 84 17.19 17.10 24.47
CA SER A 84 17.74 16.80 25.82
C SER A 84 18.84 15.75 25.90
N THR A 85 19.42 15.26 24.80
CA THR A 85 20.57 14.33 24.90
C THR A 85 21.72 14.61 23.94
N SER A 86 22.92 14.34 24.44
CA SER A 86 24.25 14.46 23.81
C SER A 86 24.49 13.54 22.60
N SER A 87 23.44 12.91 22.06
CA SER A 87 23.49 12.10 20.84
C SER A 87 22.35 12.43 19.89
N GLN A 88 22.07 13.72 19.68
CA GLN A 88 21.03 14.21 18.75
C GLN A 88 21.09 13.50 17.39
N PHE A 89 22.29 13.24 16.87
CA PHE A 89 22.42 12.57 15.57
C PHE A 89 21.91 11.13 15.57
N ASN A 90 22.22 10.33 16.60
CA ASN A 90 21.73 8.94 16.67
C ASN A 90 20.21 8.88 16.85
N ALA A 91 19.64 9.80 17.64
CA ALA A 91 18.19 9.90 17.80
C ALA A 91 17.49 10.23 16.47
N LEU A 92 18.13 11.00 15.60
CA LEU A 92 17.59 11.31 14.27
C LEU A 92 17.77 10.16 13.27
N LEU A 93 18.82 9.34 13.40
CA LEU A 93 18.97 8.11 12.61
C LEU A 93 17.96 7.04 13.02
N ASP A 94 17.42 7.06 14.24
CA ASP A 94 16.35 6.16 14.66
C ASP A 94 15.03 6.40 13.89
N ASP A 95 14.88 7.57 13.25
CA ASP A 95 13.81 7.94 12.31
C ASP A 95 14.11 7.51 10.85
N THR A 96 15.15 6.69 10.63
CA THR A 96 15.58 6.20 9.31
C THR A 96 15.71 4.68 9.30
N SER A 97 15.68 4.03 8.13
CA SER A 97 15.89 2.57 8.02
C SER A 97 17.36 2.15 8.17
N ILE A 98 18.27 3.11 8.43
CA ILE A 98 19.68 2.84 8.65
C ILE A 98 19.82 1.94 9.89
N HIS A 99 20.53 0.83 9.75
CA HIS A 99 20.80 -0.06 10.85
C HIS A 99 21.83 0.55 11.82
N PRO A 100 21.70 0.38 13.16
CA PRO A 100 22.64 0.91 14.15
C PRO A 100 24.12 0.56 13.92
N GLU A 101 24.40 -0.58 13.29
CA GLU A 101 25.76 -0.97 12.87
C GLU A 101 26.41 0.03 11.90
N SER A 102 25.58 0.72 11.11
CA SER A 102 26.01 1.67 10.08
C SER A 102 25.88 3.15 10.50
N TYR A 103 25.55 3.44 11.76
CA TYR A 103 25.40 4.83 12.23
C TYR A 103 26.69 5.64 12.10
N LEU A 104 27.83 5.03 12.45
CA LEU A 104 29.14 5.69 12.28
C LEU A 104 29.41 6.03 10.81
N LEU A 105 29.06 5.15 9.89
CA LEU A 105 29.25 5.38 8.46
C LEU A 105 28.33 6.48 7.93
N ALA A 106 27.08 6.54 8.42
CA ALA A 106 26.15 7.61 8.10
C ALA A 106 26.61 8.97 8.63
N GLN A 107 27.17 9.01 9.84
CA GLN A 107 27.78 10.20 10.42
C GLN A 107 28.97 10.70 9.61
N GLU A 108 29.88 9.81 9.23
CA GLU A 108 31.04 10.15 8.41
C GLU A 108 30.62 10.67 7.03
N MET A 109 29.67 9.99 6.37
CA MET A 109 29.15 10.42 5.07
C MET A 109 28.52 11.81 5.15
N ALA A 110 27.68 12.06 6.16
CA ALA A 110 27.08 13.37 6.37
C ALA A 110 28.16 14.44 6.61
N LYS A 111 29.15 14.15 7.45
CA LYS A 111 30.24 15.09 7.74
C LYS A 111 31.06 15.45 6.50
N ASP A 112 31.39 14.45 5.68
CA ASP A 112 32.20 14.64 4.48
C ASP A 112 31.45 15.44 3.39
N VAL A 113 30.12 15.37 3.34
CA VAL A 113 29.29 16.08 2.35
C VAL A 113 29.07 17.54 2.71
N TYR A 114 28.86 17.84 4.00
CA TYR A 114 28.51 19.19 4.45
C TYR A 114 29.72 20.01 4.96
N ASP A 115 30.94 19.45 4.96
CA ASP A 115 32.22 20.07 5.34
C ASP A 115 32.22 20.81 6.71
N ASP A 116 31.26 20.47 7.58
CA ASP A 116 31.12 21.09 8.90
C ASP A 116 31.96 20.33 9.93
N LYS A 117 32.97 21.01 10.47
CA LYS A 117 33.75 20.54 11.63
C LYS A 117 32.97 20.71 12.94
N ASP A 118 31.98 21.59 12.94
CA ASP A 118 31.14 21.92 14.10
C ASP A 118 29.76 21.27 13.95
N ALA A 119 29.60 20.13 14.64
CA ALA A 119 28.35 19.52 15.09
C ALA A 119 27.13 19.54 14.14
N MET A 120 26.99 18.46 13.36
CA MET A 120 25.82 17.56 13.39
C MET A 120 24.39 18.15 13.34
N GLU A 121 24.13 19.23 12.62
CA GLU A 121 22.76 19.68 12.37
C GLU A 121 22.14 18.91 11.19
N MET A 122 21.58 17.73 11.47
CA MET A 122 20.68 17.00 10.53
C MET A 122 19.50 17.86 10.03
N GLN A 123 19.16 18.97 10.70
CA GLN A 123 18.23 19.97 10.18
C GLN A 123 18.72 20.53 8.83
N ARG A 124 20.03 20.83 8.70
CA ARG A 124 20.62 21.26 7.43
C ARG A 124 20.54 20.18 6.35
N ILE A 125 20.63 18.92 6.74
CA ILE A 125 20.47 17.78 5.80
C ILE A 125 19.04 17.75 5.25
N ARG A 126 18.04 17.97 6.11
CA ARG A 126 16.63 18.08 5.69
C ARG A 126 16.39 19.34 4.86
N ASP A 127 17.06 20.43 5.17
CA ASP A 127 16.90 21.72 4.47
C ASP A 127 17.61 21.76 3.11
N GLN A 128 18.68 20.98 2.92
CA GLN A 128 19.50 20.99 1.70
C GLN A 128 19.83 19.57 1.17
N PRO A 129 18.82 18.78 0.76
CA PRO A 129 19.03 17.41 0.27
C PRO A 129 19.88 17.34 -1.01
N SER A 130 19.95 18.43 -1.78
CA SER A 130 20.65 18.49 -3.07
C SER A 130 22.15 18.18 -3.02
N TYR A 131 22.82 18.36 -1.87
CA TYR A 131 24.24 18.00 -1.73
C TYR A 131 24.44 16.48 -1.69
N LEU A 132 23.54 15.77 -1.00
CA LEU A 132 23.57 14.31 -0.94
C LEU A 132 23.19 13.68 -2.29
N GLU A 133 22.27 14.29 -3.03
CA GLU A 133 21.89 13.82 -4.38
C GLU A 133 23.06 13.89 -5.37
N LYS A 134 23.90 14.92 -5.26
CA LYS A 134 25.09 15.13 -6.10
C LYS A 134 26.28 14.25 -5.72
N LEU A 135 26.24 13.59 -4.56
CA LEU A 135 27.32 12.73 -4.12
C LEU A 135 27.44 11.48 -5.02
N ASP A 136 28.59 11.34 -5.65
CA ASP A 136 28.99 10.11 -6.32
C ASP A 136 29.42 9.07 -5.27
N VAL A 137 28.52 8.13 -5.01
CA VAL A 137 28.72 7.05 -4.02
C VAL A 137 29.82 6.09 -4.45
N GLU A 138 30.03 5.89 -5.76
CA GLU A 138 31.07 4.96 -6.25
C GLU A 138 32.47 5.55 -6.00
N ALA A 139 32.67 6.83 -6.31
CA ALA A 139 33.91 7.53 -6.02
C ALA A 139 34.17 7.60 -4.50
N TYR A 140 33.13 7.85 -3.69
CA TYR A 140 33.23 7.86 -2.24
C TYR A 140 33.60 6.49 -1.66
N ALA A 141 33.01 5.41 -2.18
CA ALA A 141 33.33 4.05 -1.74
C ALA A 141 34.79 3.69 -2.03
N LYS A 142 35.31 4.08 -3.21
CA LYS A 142 36.72 3.86 -3.58
C LYS A 142 37.68 4.63 -2.68
N SER A 143 37.40 5.91 -2.40
CA SER A 143 38.29 6.74 -1.57
C SER A 143 38.41 6.23 -0.13
N LYS A 144 37.33 5.69 0.44
CA LYS A 144 37.29 5.13 1.80
C LYS A 144 37.62 3.63 1.87
N LYS A 145 37.90 2.97 0.74
CA LYS A 145 38.10 1.50 0.63
C LYS A 145 36.90 0.68 1.14
N LEU A 146 35.70 1.17 0.85
CA LEU A 146 34.40 0.58 1.26
C LEU A 146 33.60 0.05 0.06
N GLU A 147 34.27 -0.41 -0.99
CA GLU A 147 33.65 -0.95 -2.21
C GLU A 147 32.70 -2.11 -1.90
N ASN A 148 33.00 -2.91 -0.87
CA ASN A 148 32.15 -3.99 -0.39
C ASN A 148 30.82 -3.53 0.26
N LYS A 149 30.70 -2.24 0.60
CA LYS A 149 29.51 -1.64 1.24
C LYS A 149 28.75 -0.68 0.32
N MET A 150 28.95 -0.78 -1.00
CA MET A 150 28.32 0.11 -1.98
C MET A 150 26.79 0.21 -1.82
N GLN A 151 26.10 -0.93 -1.66
CA GLN A 151 24.64 -0.93 -1.45
C GLN A 151 24.24 -0.26 -0.14
N THR A 152 25.00 -0.47 0.93
CA THR A 152 24.78 0.17 2.24
C THR A 152 24.96 1.67 2.14
N LEU A 153 25.98 2.15 1.42
CA LEU A 153 26.22 3.58 1.20
C LEU A 153 25.09 4.22 0.38
N CYS A 154 24.61 3.55 -0.67
CA CYS A 154 23.45 4.01 -1.44
C CYS A 154 22.19 4.09 -0.56
N GLY A 155 21.96 3.08 0.29
CA GLY A 155 20.85 3.06 1.24
C GLY A 155 20.94 4.21 2.25
N ILE A 156 22.12 4.41 2.86
CA ILE A 156 22.37 5.53 3.78
C ILE A 156 22.09 6.86 3.08
N ARG A 157 22.61 7.09 1.86
CA ARG A 157 22.38 8.33 1.11
C ARG A 157 20.88 8.60 0.94
N ARG A 158 20.11 7.59 0.52
CA ARG A 158 18.66 7.71 0.32
C ARG A 158 17.92 8.01 1.63
N GLU A 159 18.25 7.30 2.69
CA GLU A 159 17.64 7.48 4.01
C GLU A 159 17.97 8.82 4.67
N LEU A 160 19.18 9.34 4.42
CA LEU A 160 19.56 10.67 4.89
C LEU A 160 18.79 11.78 4.15
N ILE A 161 18.45 11.57 2.86
CA ILE A 161 17.59 12.49 2.10
C ILE A 161 16.15 12.42 2.63
N GLN A 162 15.58 11.21 2.67
CA GLN A 162 14.23 10.97 3.16
C GLN A 162 14.15 9.65 3.92
N GLY A 163 14.09 9.74 5.25
CA GLY A 163 14.03 8.58 6.14
C GLY A 163 12.71 7.83 6.03
N PHE A 164 12.77 6.50 5.97
CA PHE A 164 11.61 5.60 5.82
C PHE A 164 10.66 6.02 4.69
N GLN A 165 11.22 6.37 3.53
CA GLN A 165 10.42 6.63 2.34
C GLN A 165 9.65 5.38 1.94
N ASP A 166 8.34 5.52 1.73
CA ASP A 166 7.50 4.42 1.30
C ASP A 166 7.74 4.11 -0.19
N GLU A 167 8.35 2.96 -0.46
CA GLU A 167 8.67 2.48 -1.81
C GLU A 167 7.50 1.71 -2.47
N ARG A 168 6.39 1.53 -1.76
CA ARG A 168 5.23 0.83 -2.33
C ARG A 168 4.67 1.62 -3.51
N LYS A 169 3.98 0.91 -4.40
CA LYS A 169 3.15 1.56 -5.41
C LYS A 169 2.16 2.49 -4.71
N THR A 170 2.02 3.68 -5.25
CA THR A 170 0.99 4.62 -4.82
C THR A 170 -0.37 3.93 -4.90
N TYR A 171 -1.25 4.25 -3.95
CA TYR A 171 -2.61 3.75 -3.99
C TYR A 171 -3.29 4.17 -5.30
N GLU A 172 -3.83 3.19 -6.01
CA GLU A 172 -4.62 3.37 -7.22
C GLU A 172 -6.07 2.97 -6.91
N GLU A 173 -7.01 3.84 -7.27
CA GLU A 173 -8.43 3.50 -7.18
C GLU A 173 -8.76 2.40 -8.20
N LEU A 174 -9.78 1.59 -7.88
CA LEU A 174 -10.25 0.55 -8.79
C LEU A 174 -10.73 1.18 -10.10
N ASP A 175 -10.35 0.58 -11.23
CA ASP A 175 -10.87 0.99 -12.53
C ASP A 175 -12.39 0.69 -12.62
N GLU A 176 -13.06 1.33 -13.57
CA GLU A 176 -14.50 1.16 -13.82
C GLU A 176 -14.89 -0.31 -14.05
N ASP A 177 -13.99 -1.06 -14.68
CA ASP A 177 -14.12 -2.49 -14.94
C ASP A 177 -14.06 -3.31 -13.66
N ASP A 178 -13.03 -3.08 -12.85
CA ASP A 178 -12.83 -3.79 -11.60
C ASP A 178 -13.94 -3.45 -10.59
N MET A 179 -14.37 -2.19 -10.53
CA MET A 179 -15.52 -1.76 -9.73
C MET A 179 -16.79 -2.50 -10.15
N PHE A 180 -17.06 -2.58 -11.45
CA PHE A 180 -18.22 -3.26 -11.98
C PHE A 180 -18.23 -4.73 -11.56
N TYR A 181 -17.14 -5.46 -11.82
CA TYR A 181 -17.04 -6.88 -11.51
C TYR A 181 -17.05 -7.15 -10.00
N THR A 182 -16.44 -6.28 -9.20
CA THR A 182 -16.50 -6.38 -7.74
C THR A 182 -17.92 -6.20 -7.21
N MET A 183 -18.69 -5.28 -7.79
CA MET A 183 -20.06 -5.00 -7.34
C MET A 183 -21.07 -6.04 -7.82
N THR A 184 -20.90 -6.58 -9.03
CA THR A 184 -21.80 -7.60 -9.56
C THR A 184 -21.41 -9.02 -9.15
N GLY A 185 -20.17 -9.24 -8.72
CA GLY A 185 -19.62 -10.59 -8.48
C GLY A 185 -19.44 -11.41 -9.76
N GLU A 186 -19.46 -10.75 -10.92
CA GLU A 186 -19.30 -11.37 -12.24
C GLU A 186 -17.84 -11.21 -12.70
N THR A 187 -17.44 -11.89 -13.77
CA THR A 187 -16.12 -11.74 -14.37
C THR A 187 -16.22 -11.31 -15.83
N CYS A 188 -15.09 -10.90 -16.43
CA CYS A 188 -15.03 -10.54 -17.85
C CYS A 188 -15.37 -11.71 -18.79
N THR A 189 -15.26 -12.95 -18.31
CA THR A 189 -15.61 -14.16 -19.07
C THR A 189 -17.10 -14.47 -18.99
N THR A 190 -17.74 -14.25 -17.84
CA THR A 190 -19.20 -14.47 -17.69
C THR A 190 -19.99 -13.33 -18.30
N LEU A 191 -19.54 -12.09 -18.09
CA LEU A 191 -20.28 -10.89 -18.45
C LEU A 191 -19.38 -9.86 -19.15
N SER A 192 -19.39 -9.90 -20.48
CA SER A 192 -18.76 -8.91 -21.33
C SER A 192 -19.64 -8.55 -22.52
N GLN A 193 -19.25 -7.51 -23.24
CA GLN A 193 -19.96 -7.10 -24.45
C GLN A 193 -19.89 -8.23 -25.48
N GLY A 194 -21.05 -8.67 -25.95
CA GLY A 194 -21.20 -9.78 -26.86
C GLY A 194 -21.43 -11.14 -26.21
N SER A 195 -21.38 -11.26 -24.88
CA SER A 195 -21.77 -12.49 -24.18
C SER A 195 -23.25 -12.79 -24.38
N ILE A 196 -23.56 -14.08 -24.53
CA ILE A 196 -24.93 -14.59 -24.57
C ILE A 196 -25.37 -14.87 -23.14
N VAL A 197 -26.48 -14.26 -22.72
CA VAL A 197 -27.00 -14.32 -21.36
C VAL A 197 -28.50 -14.63 -21.36
N GLN A 198 -28.95 -15.27 -20.29
CA GLN A 198 -30.38 -15.45 -20.03
C GLN A 198 -30.87 -14.29 -19.18
N ALA A 199 -31.86 -13.55 -19.68
CA ALA A 199 -32.46 -12.41 -19.01
C ALA A 199 -33.91 -12.74 -18.61
N ILE A 200 -34.30 -12.35 -17.40
CA ILE A 200 -35.66 -12.53 -16.90
C ILE A 200 -36.41 -11.22 -17.07
N VAL A 201 -37.57 -11.24 -17.73
CA VAL A 201 -38.40 -10.07 -17.97
C VAL A 201 -39.05 -9.63 -16.65
N ARG A 202 -38.75 -8.40 -16.21
CA ARG A 202 -39.37 -7.79 -15.01
C ARG A 202 -40.51 -6.86 -15.35
N ARG A 203 -40.41 -6.13 -16.46
CA ARG A 203 -41.45 -5.22 -16.93
C ARG A 203 -41.41 -5.11 -18.45
N ALA A 204 -42.52 -5.39 -19.11
CA ALA A 204 -42.68 -5.19 -20.55
C ALA A 204 -43.49 -3.92 -20.82
N LEU A 205 -42.92 -2.98 -21.58
CA LEU A 205 -43.61 -1.81 -22.12
C LEU A 205 -43.60 -1.92 -23.65
N PRO A 206 -44.47 -1.18 -24.38
CA PRO A 206 -44.57 -1.36 -25.81
C PRO A 206 -43.29 -1.14 -26.62
N LYS A 207 -42.45 -0.20 -26.17
CA LYS A 207 -41.19 0.16 -26.84
C LYS A 207 -39.95 -0.41 -26.17
N THR A 208 -40.02 -0.76 -24.89
CA THR A 208 -38.86 -1.19 -24.10
C THR A 208 -39.25 -2.26 -23.09
N THR A 209 -38.40 -3.26 -22.94
CA THR A 209 -38.56 -4.29 -21.90
C THR A 209 -37.40 -4.18 -20.93
N ILE A 210 -37.71 -4.14 -19.64
CA ILE A 210 -36.72 -4.16 -18.55
C ILE A 210 -36.57 -5.60 -18.10
N CYS A 211 -35.34 -6.08 -18.17
CA CYS A 211 -34.96 -7.43 -17.79
C CYS A 211 -33.89 -7.38 -16.70
N THR A 212 -33.71 -8.50 -16.01
CA THR A 212 -32.62 -8.70 -15.06
C THR A 212 -31.78 -9.90 -15.48
N VAL A 213 -30.45 -9.76 -15.45
CA VAL A 213 -29.47 -10.81 -15.78
C VAL A 213 -28.61 -11.11 -14.57
N GLY A 214 -28.26 -12.39 -14.36
CA GLY A 214 -27.29 -12.83 -13.35
C GLY A 214 -27.64 -12.33 -11.95
N ALA A 215 -26.66 -11.71 -11.28
CA ALA A 215 -26.76 -11.13 -9.94
C ALA A 215 -27.72 -9.92 -9.78
N GLY A 216 -28.66 -9.74 -10.70
CA GLY A 216 -29.65 -8.65 -10.65
C GLY A 216 -29.29 -7.43 -11.49
N LEU A 217 -28.38 -7.57 -12.46
CA LEU A 217 -28.00 -6.49 -13.36
C LEU A 217 -29.21 -6.04 -14.19
N ILE A 218 -29.54 -4.74 -14.11
CA ILE A 218 -30.68 -4.18 -14.83
C ILE A 218 -30.31 -4.03 -16.30
N CYS A 219 -31.10 -4.67 -17.14
CA CYS A 219 -30.90 -4.72 -18.57
C CYS A 219 -32.09 -4.12 -19.30
N THR A 220 -31.84 -3.37 -20.37
CA THR A 220 -32.89 -2.81 -21.21
C THR A 220 -32.82 -3.44 -22.60
N LEU A 221 -33.95 -3.95 -23.06
CA LEU A 221 -34.15 -4.43 -24.41
C LEU A 221 -35.03 -3.43 -25.14
N GLN A 222 -34.52 -2.85 -26.23
CA GLN A 222 -35.28 -1.95 -27.09
C GLN A 222 -36.05 -2.75 -28.15
N ARG A 223 -37.19 -2.23 -28.59
CA ARG A 223 -38.02 -2.87 -29.63
C ARG A 223 -37.24 -3.07 -30.93
N GLU A 224 -36.39 -2.11 -31.27
CA GLU A 224 -35.53 -2.14 -32.46
C GLU A 224 -34.47 -3.25 -32.38
N ASP A 225 -34.10 -3.65 -31.17
CA ASP A 225 -33.06 -4.65 -30.90
C ASP A 225 -33.64 -6.06 -30.66
N PHE A 226 -34.95 -6.26 -30.84
CA PHE A 226 -35.62 -7.54 -30.62
C PHE A 226 -36.41 -8.00 -31.85
N THR A 227 -36.00 -9.15 -32.40
CA THR A 227 -36.70 -9.79 -33.52
C THR A 227 -37.18 -11.17 -33.13
N VAL A 228 -38.33 -11.59 -33.68
CA VAL A 228 -38.85 -12.95 -33.55
C VAL A 228 -38.90 -13.57 -34.94
N ASN A 229 -38.14 -14.65 -35.15
CA ASN A 229 -38.02 -15.33 -36.44
C ASN A 229 -37.64 -14.37 -37.60
N GLY A 230 -36.79 -13.38 -37.32
CA GLY A 230 -36.34 -12.39 -38.30
C GLY A 230 -37.37 -11.31 -38.67
N ARG A 231 -38.51 -11.23 -37.95
CA ARG A 231 -39.51 -10.18 -38.15
C ARG A 231 -39.45 -9.15 -37.02
N GLU A 232 -39.56 -7.89 -37.40
CA GLU A 232 -39.75 -6.78 -36.46
C GLU A 232 -41.13 -6.84 -35.80
N ILE A 233 -41.18 -6.43 -34.55
CA ILE A 233 -42.41 -6.42 -33.75
C ILE A 233 -42.85 -4.98 -33.51
N SER A 234 -44.16 -4.73 -33.62
CA SER A 234 -44.75 -3.42 -33.35
C SER A 234 -44.81 -3.10 -31.85
N ASP A 235 -45.07 -4.11 -31.01
CA ASP A 235 -45.28 -3.96 -29.57
C ASP A 235 -44.64 -5.13 -28.79
N LEU A 236 -43.64 -4.83 -27.96
CA LEU A 236 -42.96 -5.84 -27.14
C LEU A 236 -43.87 -6.44 -26.06
N SER A 237 -44.85 -5.70 -25.55
CA SER A 237 -45.71 -6.13 -24.46
C SER A 237 -46.69 -7.25 -24.85
N GLN A 238 -46.94 -7.40 -26.15
CA GLN A 238 -47.77 -8.48 -26.70
C GLN A 238 -47.01 -9.81 -26.77
N VAL A 239 -45.68 -9.75 -26.85
CA VAL A 239 -44.82 -10.92 -27.06
C VAL A 239 -44.14 -11.36 -25.77
N LEU A 240 -43.65 -10.41 -24.96
CA LEU A 240 -42.91 -10.68 -23.74
C LEU A 240 -43.78 -10.39 -22.52
N LYS A 241 -43.92 -11.38 -21.64
CA LYS A 241 -44.64 -11.27 -20.37
C LYS A 241 -43.67 -11.23 -19.19
N VAL A 242 -44.14 -10.68 -18.07
CA VAL A 242 -43.37 -10.63 -16.82
C VAL A 242 -43.12 -12.07 -16.35
N GLY A 243 -41.85 -12.39 -16.07
CA GLY A 243 -41.40 -13.72 -15.68
C GLY A 243 -40.79 -14.55 -16.82
N ASP A 244 -40.94 -14.13 -18.08
CA ASP A 244 -40.37 -14.85 -19.21
C ASP A 244 -38.84 -14.83 -19.17
N ILE A 245 -38.22 -15.95 -19.54
CA ILE A 245 -36.76 -16.08 -19.67
C ILE A 245 -36.41 -15.98 -21.14
N ILE A 246 -35.65 -14.95 -21.50
CA ILE A 246 -35.20 -14.70 -22.87
C ILE A 246 -33.69 -14.91 -22.98
N THR A 247 -33.25 -15.55 -24.06
CA THR A 247 -31.82 -15.65 -24.39
C THR A 247 -31.45 -14.48 -25.29
N CYS A 248 -30.53 -13.64 -24.84
CA CYS A 248 -30.13 -12.41 -25.52
C CYS A 248 -28.62 -12.25 -25.52
N LYS A 249 -28.11 -11.40 -26.42
CA LYS A 249 -26.71 -11.00 -26.44
C LYS A 249 -26.56 -9.62 -25.82
N ILE A 250 -25.47 -9.40 -25.07
CA ILE A 250 -25.15 -8.08 -24.52
C ILE A 250 -24.63 -7.20 -25.65
N LYS A 251 -25.42 -6.19 -26.04
CA LYS A 251 -25.06 -5.23 -27.07
C LYS A 251 -24.06 -4.20 -26.55
N ARG A 252 -24.32 -3.66 -25.35
CA ARG A 252 -23.46 -2.67 -24.70
C ARG A 252 -23.58 -2.78 -23.19
N LEU A 253 -22.44 -2.78 -22.51
CA LEU A 253 -22.36 -2.78 -21.05
C LEU A 253 -21.93 -1.39 -20.56
N ARG A 254 -22.78 -0.70 -19.80
CA ARG A 254 -22.44 0.60 -19.21
C ARG A 254 -22.04 0.42 -17.74
N LYS A 255 -20.74 0.20 -17.54
CA LYS A 255 -20.16 -0.20 -16.25
C LYS A 255 -20.42 0.82 -15.13
N LYS A 256 -20.24 2.13 -15.39
CA LYS A 256 -20.56 3.21 -14.43
C LYS A 256 -21.97 3.22 -13.86
N ARG A 257 -22.96 2.81 -14.66
CA ARG A 257 -24.38 2.86 -14.28
C ARG A 257 -24.95 1.50 -13.91
N LEU A 258 -24.10 0.47 -13.91
CA LEU A 258 -24.48 -0.92 -13.62
C LEU A 258 -25.71 -1.35 -14.43
N ASN A 259 -25.71 -1.01 -15.72
CA ASN A 259 -26.78 -1.42 -16.63
C ASN A 259 -26.24 -1.88 -17.97
N ALA A 260 -27.02 -2.73 -18.63
CA ALA A 260 -26.69 -3.28 -19.93
C ALA A 260 -27.84 -3.08 -20.93
N GLU A 261 -27.47 -3.01 -22.20
CA GLU A 261 -28.39 -3.05 -23.33
C GLU A 261 -28.29 -4.43 -23.96
N LEU A 262 -29.44 -5.05 -24.18
CA LEU A 262 -29.57 -6.38 -24.77
C LEU A 262 -30.04 -6.27 -26.21
N CYS A 263 -29.68 -7.25 -27.03
CA CYS A 263 -30.28 -7.49 -28.33
C CYS A 263 -30.67 -8.97 -28.46
N SER A 264 -31.64 -9.26 -29.33
CA SER A 264 -31.93 -10.63 -29.75
C SER A 264 -30.70 -11.26 -30.41
N LEU A 265 -30.67 -12.59 -30.40
CA LEU A 265 -29.67 -13.37 -31.12
C LEU A 265 -29.79 -13.23 -32.64
#